data_AF-A0A8B6HEE2-F1
#
_entry.id   AF-A0A8B6HEE2-F1
#
_cell.length_a   1.000
_cell.length_b   1.000
_cell.length_c   1.000
_cell.angle_alpha   90.00
_cell.angle_beta   90.00
_cell.angle_gamma   90.00
#
_symmetry.space_group_name_H-M   'P 1'
#
loop_
_entity.id
_entity.type
_entity.pdbx_description
1 polymer ?
#
loop_
_entity_poly.entity_id
_entity_poly.type
_entity_poly.pdbx_seq_one_letter_code
_entity_poly.pdbx_strand_id
1 'polypeptide(L)'
;MKVKSNDQHTIVNIKDIAMQQAKDDIPCEIHSGQNCGSFCQTCDEVVCPLCIANTHGKHHMIGLADGYKLTIKKIKTFSSELVMKLSNYENGRSTLSTFNSSEKFKYEIEKQIILSREKVLKDEVEIHTKKLLKDLDQRWDLLKKSVNDVENTTQKINKNLEFRNESLTNALASAKTVDVFQVYKEEKSARKQNTEPVNARIKRLPKYIPGKLQIQQALHGELQESNDDYEYALDHYELKVIKQYKTELKSIAQIVCCNDGKLWIRDNNTKKIQKIQFLNKRVHIN
;
A
#
# COMPACT_ATOMS: atom_id res chain seq x y z
N MET A 1 -3.46 50.36 50.56
CA MET A 1 -4.94 50.51 50.49
C MET A 1 -5.56 49.16 50.83
N LYS A 2 -6.25 49.05 51.97
CA LYS A 2 -7.02 47.86 52.35
C LYS A 2 -8.45 48.08 51.85
N VAL A 3 -8.88 47.30 50.86
CA VAL A 3 -10.29 47.26 50.44
C VAL A 3 -10.99 46.30 51.40
N LYS A 4 -11.90 46.83 52.22
CA LYS A 4 -12.85 46.04 53.01
C LYS A 4 -13.95 45.56 52.07
N SER A 5 -14.11 44.25 51.90
CA SER A 5 -15.30 43.63 51.33
C SER A 5 -16.27 43.38 52.48
N ASN A 6 -17.46 44.00 52.42
CA ASN A 6 -18.45 44.04 53.49
C ASN A 6 -19.70 43.22 53.12
N ASP A 7 -19.50 42.02 52.60
CA ASP A 7 -20.61 41.13 52.27
C ASP A 7 -20.87 40.18 53.46
N GLN A 8 -21.73 40.62 54.37
CA GLN A 8 -22.33 39.76 55.36
C GLN A 8 -23.30 38.80 54.66
N HIS A 9 -22.81 37.65 54.23
CA HIS A 9 -23.67 36.54 53.85
C HIS A 9 -24.32 35.96 55.12
N THR A 10 -25.63 36.12 55.26
CA THR A 10 -26.40 35.44 56.30
C THR A 10 -26.49 33.96 55.93
N ILE A 11 -25.88 33.09 56.74
CA ILE A 11 -26.04 31.64 56.62
C ILE A 11 -27.41 31.29 57.21
N VAL A 12 -28.42 31.20 56.35
CA VAL A 12 -29.75 30.70 56.70
C VAL A 12 -29.78 29.18 56.59
N ASN A 13 -30.37 28.50 57.56
CA ASN A 13 -30.55 27.06 57.51
C ASN A 13 -31.52 26.71 56.38
N ILE A 14 -31.16 25.74 55.52
CA ILE A 14 -32.01 25.28 54.40
C ILE A 14 -33.40 24.84 54.90
N LYS A 15 -33.52 24.35 56.15
CA LYS A 15 -34.81 24.00 56.75
C LYS A 15 -35.67 25.23 57.06
N ASP A 16 -35.05 26.36 57.41
CA ASP A 16 -35.75 27.61 57.71
C ASP A 16 -36.28 28.27 56.43
N ILE A 17 -35.54 28.16 55.31
CA ILE A 17 -35.98 28.59 53.97
C ILE A 17 -37.16 27.73 53.49
N ALA A 18 -37.09 26.41 53.70
CA ALA A 18 -38.15 25.47 53.32
C ALA A 18 -39.45 25.66 54.12
N MET A 19 -39.38 26.20 55.35
CA MET A 19 -40.56 26.53 56.14
C MET A 19 -41.12 27.93 55.84
N GLN A 20 -40.32 28.87 55.34
CA GLN A 20 -40.78 30.22 54.96
C GLN A 20 -41.40 30.31 53.55
N GLN A 21 -41.08 29.39 52.63
CA GLN A 21 -41.60 29.40 51.25
C GLN A 21 -42.95 28.68 51.05
N ALA A 22 -43.58 28.16 52.12
CA ALA A 22 -44.89 27.50 52.03
C ALA A 22 -46.08 28.48 52.00
N LYS A 23 -45.85 29.78 51.73
CA LYS A 23 -46.87 30.84 51.70
C LYS A 23 -46.70 31.84 50.55
N ASP A 24 -45.97 31.50 49.51
CA ASP A 24 -45.96 32.30 48.30
C ASP A 24 -47.14 31.86 47.42
N ASP A 25 -48.19 32.67 47.45
CA ASP A 25 -49.31 32.61 46.52
C ASP A 25 -48.78 32.69 45.08
N ILE A 26 -48.75 31.58 44.35
CA ILE A 26 -48.35 31.55 42.94
C ILE A 26 -49.50 32.18 42.13
N PRO A 27 -49.36 33.38 41.54
CA PRO A 27 -50.46 34.00 40.81
C PRO A 27 -50.74 33.26 39.50
N CYS A 28 -52.00 33.21 39.10
CA CYS A 28 -52.41 32.67 37.81
C CYS A 28 -52.16 33.68 36.69
N GLU A 29 -51.49 33.26 35.63
CA GLU A 29 -51.22 34.10 34.45
C GLU A 29 -52.48 34.46 33.66
N ILE A 30 -53.52 33.61 33.73
CA ILE A 30 -54.77 33.76 32.94
C ILE A 30 -55.86 34.47 33.74
N HIS A 31 -55.97 34.18 35.04
CA HIS A 31 -57.06 34.67 35.88
C HIS A 31 -56.52 35.63 36.95
N SER A 32 -56.61 36.93 36.68
CA SER A 32 -56.13 37.97 37.60
C SER A 32 -56.74 37.84 39.00
N GLY A 33 -55.90 37.92 40.03
CA GLY A 33 -56.32 37.79 41.42
C GLY A 33 -56.62 36.36 41.89
N GLN A 34 -56.37 35.35 41.06
CA GLN A 34 -56.40 33.94 41.47
C GLN A 34 -55.00 33.40 41.68
N ASN A 35 -54.87 32.48 42.65
CA ASN A 35 -53.62 31.77 42.90
C ASN A 35 -53.72 30.31 42.43
N CYS A 36 -52.64 29.81 41.84
CA CYS A 36 -52.45 28.43 41.48
C CYS A 36 -52.28 27.58 42.74
N GLY A 37 -53.13 26.57 42.88
CA GLY A 37 -53.16 25.69 44.06
C GLY A 37 -53.06 24.21 43.71
N SER A 38 -52.99 23.87 42.42
CA SER A 38 -52.98 22.49 41.94
C SER A 38 -52.02 22.32 40.77
N PHE A 39 -51.56 21.10 40.56
CA PHE A 39 -50.72 20.72 39.44
C PHE A 39 -51.50 19.78 38.51
N CYS A 40 -51.61 20.17 37.24
CA CYS A 40 -52.24 19.37 36.20
C CYS A 40 -51.20 18.41 35.61
N GLN A 41 -51.21 17.14 36.02
CA GLN A 41 -50.24 16.15 35.56
C GLN A 41 -50.34 15.86 34.05
N THR A 42 -51.54 16.01 33.48
CA THR A 42 -51.76 15.83 32.04
C THR A 42 -51.06 16.91 31.20
N CYS A 43 -50.99 18.14 31.71
CA CYS A 43 -50.41 19.29 31.01
C CYS A 43 -49.01 19.66 31.50
N ASP A 44 -48.57 19.07 32.62
CA ASP A 44 -47.30 19.35 33.29
C ASP A 44 -47.16 20.81 33.78
N GLU A 45 -48.25 21.40 34.27
CA GLU A 45 -48.30 22.81 34.67
C GLU A 45 -49.09 23.07 35.96
N VAL A 46 -48.85 24.22 36.60
CA VAL A 46 -49.58 24.68 37.79
C VAL A 46 -50.82 25.48 37.39
N VAL A 47 -51.96 25.21 38.02
CA VAL A 47 -53.26 25.79 37.63
C VAL A 47 -54.04 26.31 38.84
N CYS A 48 -54.85 27.36 38.62
CA CYS A 48 -55.81 27.88 39.60
C CYS A 48 -57.18 27.20 39.44
N PRO A 49 -58.09 27.34 40.42
CA PRO A 49 -59.43 26.73 40.36
C PRO A 49 -60.24 27.12 39.12
N LEU A 50 -60.10 28.36 38.62
CA LEU A 50 -60.79 28.79 37.40
C LEU A 50 -60.23 28.10 36.14
N CYS A 51 -58.91 27.88 36.06
CA CYS A 51 -58.32 27.07 34.98
C CYS A 51 -58.85 25.64 35.01
N ILE A 52 -58.98 25.05 36.21
CA ILE A 52 -59.55 23.71 36.36
C ILE A 52 -60.99 23.66 35.83
N ALA A 53 -61.83 24.63 36.21
CA ALA A 53 -63.22 24.66 35.77
C ALA A 53 -63.36 24.87 34.25
N ASN A 54 -62.52 25.72 33.66
CA ASN A 54 -62.67 26.15 32.27
C ASN A 54 -61.99 25.22 31.26
N THR A 55 -60.74 24.81 31.53
CA THR A 55 -59.88 24.16 30.51
C THR A 55 -59.32 22.81 30.94
N HIS A 56 -59.17 22.54 32.25
CA HIS A 56 -58.55 21.31 32.74
C HIS A 56 -59.51 20.37 33.49
N GLY A 57 -60.83 20.57 33.38
CA GLY A 57 -61.82 19.90 34.24
C GLY A 57 -61.85 18.37 34.15
N LYS A 58 -61.23 17.79 33.11
CA LYS A 58 -61.10 16.33 32.92
C LYS A 58 -59.67 15.81 33.07
N HIS A 59 -58.71 16.69 33.36
CA HIS A 59 -57.31 16.31 33.49
C HIS A 59 -57.00 15.82 34.90
N HIS A 60 -55.91 15.07 35.02
CA HIS A 60 -55.51 14.53 36.30
C HIS A 60 -54.82 15.60 37.15
N MET A 61 -55.48 15.99 38.24
CA MET A 61 -55.01 17.00 39.18
C MET A 61 -54.38 16.35 40.40
N ILE A 62 -53.24 16.88 40.82
CA ILE A 62 -52.58 16.52 42.07
C ILE A 62 -52.22 17.78 42.86
N GLY A 63 -51.89 17.59 44.14
CA GLY A 63 -51.42 18.70 44.98
C GLY A 63 -50.07 19.23 44.49
N LEU A 64 -49.83 20.53 44.70
CA LEU A 64 -48.57 21.19 44.30
C LEU A 64 -47.33 20.51 44.88
N ALA A 65 -47.39 20.04 46.14
CA ALA A 65 -46.28 19.34 46.78
C ALA A 65 -45.91 18.04 46.04
N ASP A 66 -46.90 17.31 45.52
CA ASP A 66 -46.66 16.07 44.77
C ASP A 66 -46.24 16.37 43.33
N GLY A 67 -46.80 17.41 42.70
CA GLY A 67 -46.33 17.94 41.41
C GLY A 67 -44.87 18.39 41.46
N TYR A 68 -44.46 19.05 42.54
CA TYR A 68 -43.07 19.44 42.78
C TYR A 68 -42.15 18.23 42.90
N LYS A 69 -42.53 17.22 43.70
CA LYS A 69 -41.75 15.97 43.81
C LYS A 69 -41.61 15.25 42.47
N LEU A 70 -42.69 15.17 41.69
CA LEU A 70 -42.67 14.57 40.35
C LEU A 70 -41.75 15.34 39.40
N THR A 71 -41.82 16.66 39.40
CA THR A 71 -40.99 17.53 38.54
C THR A 71 -39.52 17.38 38.88
N ILE A 72 -39.16 17.40 40.18
CA ILE A 72 -37.78 17.14 40.62
C ILE A 72 -37.30 15.76 40.16
N LYS A 73 -38.16 14.73 40.26
CA LYS A 73 -37.82 13.38 39.80
C LYS A 73 -37.52 13.37 38.29
N LYS A 74 -38.38 13.99 37.48
CA LYS A 74 -38.17 14.13 36.03
C LYS A 74 -36.85 14.83 35.71
N ILE A 75 -36.57 15.97 36.36
CA ILE A 75 -35.33 16.74 36.17
C ILE A 75 -34.10 15.89 36.52
N LYS A 76 -34.14 15.15 37.64
CA LYS A 76 -33.03 14.27 38.04
C LYS A 76 -32.79 13.16 37.02
N THR A 77 -33.84 12.51 36.53
CA THR A 77 -33.73 11.47 35.49
C THR A 77 -33.13 12.06 34.21
N PHE A 78 -33.68 13.17 33.73
CA PHE A 78 -33.20 13.81 32.50
C PHE A 78 -31.74 14.29 32.61
N SER A 79 -31.37 14.87 33.76
CA SER A 79 -29.98 15.26 34.03
C SER A 79 -29.03 14.06 33.99
N SER A 80 -29.42 12.92 34.57
CA SER A 80 -28.61 11.70 34.53
C SER A 80 -28.43 11.18 33.10
N GLU A 81 -29.49 11.21 32.28
CA GLU A 81 -29.43 10.79 30.88
C GLU A 81 -28.51 11.70 30.06
N LEU A 82 -28.56 13.02 30.28
CA LEU A 82 -27.68 13.97 29.60
C LEU A 82 -26.22 13.74 29.96
N VAL A 83 -25.91 13.49 31.23
CA VAL A 83 -24.54 13.17 31.68
C VAL A 83 -24.02 11.89 31.01
N MET A 84 -24.85 10.84 30.91
CA MET A 84 -24.45 9.62 30.21
C MET A 84 -24.20 9.87 28.71
N LYS A 85 -25.07 10.64 28.05
CA LYS A 85 -24.88 10.99 26.63
C LYS A 85 -23.60 11.77 26.41
N LEU A 86 -23.30 12.76 27.26
CA LEU A 86 -22.05 13.53 27.20
C LEU A 86 -20.82 12.63 27.35
N SER A 87 -20.82 11.73 28.33
CA SER A 87 -19.73 10.78 28.53
C SER A 87 -19.51 9.89 27.29
N ASN A 88 -20.59 9.42 26.65
CA ASN A 88 -20.48 8.63 25.42
C ASN A 88 -19.86 9.43 24.26
N TYR A 89 -20.23 10.70 24.09
CA TYR A 89 -19.62 11.57 23.08
C TYR A 89 -18.13 11.83 23.34
N GLU A 90 -17.74 12.05 24.58
CA GLU A 90 -16.34 12.22 24.98
C GLU A 90 -15.50 10.95 24.70
N ASN A 91 -16.05 9.78 25.05
CA ASN A 91 -15.42 8.49 24.76
C ASN A 91 -15.28 8.25 23.24
N GLY A 92 -16.31 8.59 22.46
CA GLY A 92 -16.28 8.53 21.00
C GLY A 92 -15.20 9.44 20.40
N ARG A 93 -15.08 10.67 20.91
CA ARG A 93 -14.04 11.63 20.49
C ARG A 93 -12.62 11.13 20.80
N SER A 94 -12.40 10.56 21.98
CA SER A 94 -11.13 9.94 22.36
C SER A 94 -10.77 8.76 21.44
N THR A 95 -11.74 7.91 21.14
CA THR A 95 -11.58 6.77 20.23
C THR A 95 -11.22 7.23 18.82
N LEU A 96 -11.90 8.26 18.31
CA LEU A 96 -11.62 8.84 17.00
C LEU A 96 -10.20 9.43 16.93
N SER A 97 -9.74 10.12 17.97
CA SER A 97 -8.38 10.67 18.04
C SER A 97 -7.32 9.55 17.99
N THR A 98 -7.54 8.47 18.73
CA THR A 98 -6.67 7.29 18.73
C THR A 98 -6.66 6.62 17.36
N PHE A 99 -7.84 6.45 16.75
CA PHE A 99 -7.98 5.89 15.40
C PHE A 99 -7.23 6.73 14.35
N ASN A 100 -7.44 8.04 14.33
CA ASN A 100 -6.80 8.94 13.38
C ASN A 100 -5.26 8.91 13.52
N SER A 101 -4.75 8.86 14.76
CA SER A 101 -3.32 8.74 15.02
C SER A 101 -2.75 7.39 14.53
N SER A 102 -3.50 6.30 14.74
CA SER A 102 -3.14 4.96 14.23
C SER A 102 -3.11 4.92 12.70
N GLU A 103 -4.14 5.44 12.03
CA GLU A 103 -4.21 5.43 10.56
C GLU A 103 -3.13 6.31 9.94
N LYS A 104 -2.86 7.49 10.53
CA LYS A 104 -1.74 8.33 10.10
C LYS A 104 -0.40 7.61 10.23
N PHE A 105 -0.19 6.86 11.32
CA PHE A 105 1.02 6.07 11.51
C PHE A 105 1.16 4.99 10.43
N LYS A 106 0.08 4.24 10.13
CA LYS A 106 0.08 3.23 9.07
C LYS A 106 0.42 3.83 7.71
N TYR A 107 -0.21 4.95 7.36
CA TYR A 107 0.07 5.68 6.12
C TYR A 107 1.55 6.06 6.00
N GLU A 108 2.15 6.61 7.06
CA GLU A 108 3.58 6.99 7.03
C GLU A 108 4.50 5.77 6.89
N ILE A 109 4.18 4.65 7.55
CA ILE A 109 4.94 3.40 7.38
C ILE A 109 4.84 2.88 5.94
N GLU A 110 3.64 2.80 5.37
CA GLU A 110 3.45 2.36 3.98
C GLU A 110 4.17 3.28 2.99
N LYS A 111 4.11 4.59 3.20
CA LYS A 111 4.85 5.57 2.40
C LYS A 111 6.36 5.33 2.46
N GLN A 112 6.93 5.07 3.63
CA GLN A 112 8.35 4.76 3.77
C GLN A 112 8.73 3.42 3.11
N ILE A 113 7.85 2.42 3.18
CA ILE A 113 8.05 1.15 2.46
C ILE A 113 8.07 1.38 0.96
N ILE A 114 7.16 2.19 0.42
CA ILE A 114 7.10 2.52 -1.02
C ILE A 114 8.39 3.24 -1.44
N LEU A 115 8.82 4.27 -0.69
CA LEU A 115 10.04 5.04 -1.00
C LEU A 115 11.31 4.18 -0.91
N SER A 116 11.40 3.30 0.09
CA SER A 116 12.55 2.39 0.20
C SER A 116 12.60 1.39 -0.96
N ARG A 117 11.43 0.87 -1.38
CA ARG A 117 11.33 -0.04 -2.53
C ARG A 117 11.64 0.66 -3.85
N GLU A 118 11.20 1.90 -4.04
CA GLU A 118 11.57 2.73 -5.19
C GLU A 118 13.10 2.83 -5.31
N LYS A 119 13.79 3.11 -4.20
CA LYS A 119 15.25 3.21 -4.17
C LYS A 119 15.92 1.90 -4.57
N VAL A 120 15.51 0.78 -3.97
CA VAL A 120 16.07 -0.54 -4.29
C VAL A 120 15.87 -0.88 -5.77
N LEU A 121 14.68 -0.64 -6.32
CA LEU A 121 14.42 -0.89 -7.74
C LEU A 121 15.26 -0.02 -8.67
N LYS A 122 15.45 1.27 -8.33
CA LYS A 122 16.35 2.15 -9.09
C LYS A 122 17.78 1.62 -9.08
N ASP A 123 18.28 1.23 -7.91
CA ASP A 123 19.63 0.68 -7.75
C ASP A 123 19.79 -0.63 -8.55
N GLU A 124 18.81 -1.53 -8.50
CA GLU A 124 18.80 -2.79 -9.27
C GLU A 124 18.82 -2.54 -10.78
N VAL A 125 17.97 -1.62 -11.27
CA VAL A 125 17.94 -1.23 -12.69
C VAL A 125 19.27 -0.63 -13.12
N GLU A 126 19.88 0.23 -12.29
CA GLU A 126 21.17 0.84 -12.59
C GLU A 126 22.30 -0.21 -12.64
N ILE A 127 22.34 -1.12 -11.67
CA ILE A 127 23.31 -2.24 -11.63
C ILE A 127 23.16 -3.11 -12.87
N HIS A 128 21.93 -3.48 -13.22
CA HIS A 128 21.67 -4.33 -14.39
C HIS A 128 22.05 -3.61 -15.69
N THR A 129 21.74 -2.32 -15.81
CA THR A 129 22.12 -1.50 -16.96
C THR A 129 23.63 -1.41 -17.12
N LYS A 130 24.37 -1.13 -16.04
CA LYS A 130 25.83 -1.10 -16.05
C LYS A 130 26.43 -2.44 -16.46
N LYS A 131 25.86 -3.56 -16.00
CA LYS A 131 26.30 -4.90 -16.39
C LYS A 131 26.07 -5.15 -17.87
N LEU A 132 24.89 -4.84 -18.39
CA LEU A 132 24.58 -5.02 -19.82
C LEU A 132 25.46 -4.16 -20.73
N LEU A 133 25.74 -2.91 -20.34
CA LEU A 133 26.66 -2.05 -21.07
C LEU A 133 28.08 -2.63 -21.09
N LYS A 134 28.58 -3.09 -19.94
CA LYS A 134 29.89 -3.74 -19.85
C LYS A 134 29.97 -5.01 -20.71
N ASP A 135 28.92 -5.84 -20.70
CA ASP A 135 28.85 -7.05 -21.52
C ASP A 135 28.83 -6.70 -23.01
N LEU A 136 28.19 -5.59 -23.39
CA LEU A 136 28.15 -5.09 -24.76
C LEU A 136 29.52 -4.57 -25.21
N ASP A 137 30.20 -3.79 -24.38
CA ASP A 137 31.56 -3.30 -24.62
C ASP A 137 32.55 -4.45 -24.81
N GLN A 138 32.48 -5.48 -23.94
CA GLN A 138 33.32 -6.67 -24.06
C GLN A 138 33.07 -7.42 -25.37
N ARG A 139 31.81 -7.56 -25.80
CA ARG A 139 31.47 -8.18 -27.09
C ARG A 139 31.98 -7.35 -28.26
N TRP A 140 31.91 -6.02 -28.16
CA TRP A 140 32.45 -5.12 -29.17
C TRP A 140 33.97 -5.26 -29.30
N ASP A 141 34.70 -5.31 -28.18
CA ASP A 141 36.15 -5.51 -28.19
C ASP A 141 36.55 -6.86 -28.81
N LEU A 142 35.80 -7.93 -28.52
CA LEU A 142 36.02 -9.24 -29.14
C LEU A 142 35.76 -9.21 -30.65
N LEU A 143 34.69 -8.53 -31.07
CA LEU A 143 34.38 -8.36 -32.48
C LEU A 143 35.49 -7.57 -33.20
N LYS A 144 35.96 -6.47 -32.60
CA LYS A 144 37.04 -5.64 -33.13
C LYS A 144 38.34 -6.42 -33.31
N LYS A 145 38.72 -7.25 -32.33
CA LYS A 145 39.87 -8.16 -32.45
C LYS A 145 39.69 -9.15 -33.60
N SER A 146 38.52 -9.79 -33.70
CA SER A 146 38.23 -10.74 -34.78
C SER A 146 38.28 -10.09 -36.16
N VAL A 147 37.79 -8.86 -36.32
CA VAL A 147 37.86 -8.12 -37.59
C VAL A 147 39.32 -7.85 -37.96
N ASN A 148 40.12 -7.37 -37.02
CA ASN A 148 41.55 -7.11 -37.21
C ASN A 148 42.33 -8.38 -37.59
N ASP A 149 42.02 -9.52 -36.98
CA ASP A 149 42.66 -10.79 -37.32
C ASP A 149 42.33 -11.24 -38.75
N VAL A 150 41.07 -11.05 -39.18
CA VAL A 150 40.65 -11.33 -40.56
C VAL A 150 41.33 -10.39 -41.54
N GLU A 151 41.44 -9.10 -41.22
CA GLU A 151 42.11 -8.11 -42.06
C GLU A 151 43.60 -8.43 -42.23
N ASN A 152 44.31 -8.71 -41.14
CA ASN A 152 45.72 -9.13 -41.16
C ASN A 152 45.91 -10.42 -41.98
N THR A 153 45.02 -11.38 -41.83
CA THR A 153 45.07 -12.63 -42.60
C THR A 153 44.85 -12.36 -44.09
N THR A 154 43.89 -11.52 -44.43
CA THR A 154 43.57 -11.13 -45.81
C THR A 154 44.75 -10.39 -46.45
N GLN A 155 45.39 -9.47 -45.72
CA GLN A 155 46.60 -8.78 -46.20
C GLN A 155 47.75 -9.75 -46.49
N LYS A 156 47.98 -10.74 -45.62
CA LYS A 156 49.01 -11.78 -45.86
C LYS A 156 48.70 -12.60 -47.11
N ILE A 157 47.44 -12.99 -47.30
CA ILE A 157 47.00 -13.74 -48.49
C ILE A 157 47.19 -12.88 -49.74
N ASN A 158 46.77 -11.61 -49.73
CA ASN A 158 46.91 -10.70 -50.87
C ASN A 158 48.38 -10.53 -51.26
N LYS A 159 49.28 -10.26 -50.31
CA LYS A 159 50.72 -10.15 -50.59
C LYS A 159 51.29 -11.43 -51.21
N ASN A 160 50.85 -12.59 -50.74
CA ASN A 160 51.27 -13.87 -51.29
C ASN A 160 50.75 -14.07 -52.74
N LEU A 161 49.48 -13.74 -52.99
CA LEU A 161 48.88 -13.80 -54.32
C LEU A 161 49.53 -12.82 -55.29
N GLU A 162 49.84 -11.59 -54.86
CA GLU A 162 50.56 -10.59 -55.65
C GLU A 162 51.95 -11.12 -56.07
N PHE A 163 52.73 -11.62 -55.11
CA PHE A 163 54.04 -12.22 -55.37
C PHE A 163 53.97 -13.40 -56.34
N ARG A 164 52.95 -14.27 -56.19
CA ARG A 164 52.71 -15.39 -57.10
C ARG A 164 52.34 -14.92 -58.51
N ASN A 165 51.49 -13.91 -58.60
CA ASN A 165 51.06 -13.36 -59.89
C ASN A 165 52.24 -12.72 -60.64
N GLU A 166 53.10 -11.99 -59.94
CA GLU A 166 54.34 -11.44 -60.50
C GLU A 166 55.28 -12.54 -61.00
N SER A 167 55.49 -13.58 -60.19
CA SER A 167 56.32 -14.74 -60.57
C SER A 167 55.78 -15.45 -61.82
N LEU A 168 54.46 -15.66 -61.91
CA LEU A 168 53.81 -16.25 -63.08
C LEU A 168 53.91 -15.35 -64.31
N THR A 169 53.75 -14.03 -64.13
CA THR A 169 53.87 -13.06 -65.22
C THR A 169 55.28 -13.06 -65.80
N ASN A 170 56.30 -13.11 -64.94
CA ASN A 170 57.70 -13.21 -65.34
C ASN A 170 58.01 -14.53 -66.08
N ALA A 171 57.53 -15.67 -65.55
CA ALA A 171 57.69 -16.97 -66.21
C ALA A 171 56.96 -17.05 -67.58
N LEU A 172 55.82 -16.38 -67.70
CA LEU A 172 55.09 -16.30 -68.98
C LEU A 172 55.81 -15.40 -70.00
N ALA A 173 56.49 -14.35 -69.54
CA ALA A 173 57.34 -13.50 -70.37
C ALA A 173 58.58 -14.26 -70.88
N SER A 174 59.25 -15.04 -70.02
CA SER A 174 60.40 -15.88 -70.39
C SER A 174 59.99 -17.04 -71.33
N ALA A 175 58.77 -17.57 -71.20
CA ALA A 175 58.26 -18.60 -72.12
C ALA A 175 58.03 -18.12 -73.55
N LYS A 176 57.82 -16.82 -73.77
CA LYS A 176 57.69 -16.23 -75.11
C LYS A 176 59.03 -16.17 -75.86
N THR A 177 60.18 -16.38 -75.21
CA THR A 177 61.53 -16.29 -75.80
C THR A 177 62.15 -17.64 -76.19
N VAL A 178 61.35 -18.71 -76.36
CA VAL A 178 61.74 -20.02 -76.95
C VAL A 178 62.71 -20.89 -76.10
N ASP A 179 63.18 -20.45 -74.94
CA ASP A 179 63.98 -21.30 -74.05
C ASP A 179 63.10 -22.15 -73.11
N VAL A 180 62.66 -23.29 -73.62
CA VAL A 180 61.82 -24.29 -72.93
C VAL A 180 62.45 -24.79 -71.62
N PHE A 181 63.79 -24.76 -71.50
CA PHE A 181 64.50 -25.26 -70.33
C PHE A 181 64.42 -24.30 -69.15
N GLN A 182 64.47 -23.00 -69.42
CA GLN A 182 64.33 -21.94 -68.41
C GLN A 182 62.89 -21.91 -67.86
N VAL A 183 61.89 -22.04 -68.74
CA VAL A 183 60.47 -22.14 -68.38
C VAL A 183 60.21 -23.32 -67.45
N TYR A 184 60.79 -24.49 -67.75
CA TYR A 184 60.60 -25.70 -66.94
C TYR A 184 61.23 -25.57 -65.53
N LYS A 185 62.34 -24.85 -65.40
CA LYS A 185 62.98 -24.57 -64.11
C LYS A 185 62.15 -23.62 -63.25
N GLU A 186 61.62 -22.57 -63.87
CA GLU A 186 60.78 -21.56 -63.21
C GLU A 186 59.42 -22.15 -62.79
N GLU A 187 58.79 -22.96 -63.64
CA GLU A 187 57.52 -23.66 -63.36
C GLU A 187 57.66 -24.67 -62.21
N LYS A 188 58.76 -25.43 -62.17
CA LYS A 188 59.04 -26.40 -61.11
C LYS A 188 59.35 -25.74 -59.76
N SER A 189 60.02 -24.57 -59.76
CA SER A 189 60.20 -23.74 -58.56
C SER A 189 58.87 -23.18 -58.07
N ALA A 190 58.03 -22.67 -58.97
CA ALA A 190 56.70 -22.18 -58.64
C ALA A 190 55.80 -23.29 -58.07
N ARG A 191 55.86 -24.53 -58.59
CA ARG A 191 55.12 -25.69 -58.04
C ARG A 191 55.63 -26.15 -56.69
N LYS A 192 56.93 -26.13 -56.42
CA LYS A 192 57.48 -26.49 -55.09
C LYS A 192 57.07 -25.51 -53.98
N GLN A 193 56.80 -24.26 -54.32
CA GLN A 193 56.29 -23.24 -53.39
C GLN A 193 54.76 -23.26 -53.27
N ASN A 194 54.09 -24.14 -54.01
CA ASN A 194 52.63 -24.29 -54.09
C ASN A 194 52.09 -25.34 -53.08
N THR A 195 52.85 -25.68 -52.05
CA THR A 195 52.56 -26.79 -51.14
C THR A 195 51.62 -26.44 -49.98
N GLU A 196 51.43 -25.16 -49.66
CA GLU A 196 50.36 -24.78 -48.73
C GLU A 196 49.11 -24.40 -49.51
N PRO A 197 48.01 -25.16 -49.38
CA PRO A 197 46.78 -24.76 -50.00
C PRO A 197 46.36 -23.42 -49.39
N VAL A 198 45.98 -22.46 -50.24
CA VAL A 198 45.26 -21.24 -49.85
C VAL A 198 43.85 -21.65 -49.42
N ASN A 199 43.75 -22.52 -48.42
CA ASN A 199 42.52 -22.99 -47.81
C ASN A 199 42.31 -22.26 -46.49
N ALA A 200 42.79 -21.01 -46.40
CA ALA A 200 42.39 -20.10 -45.35
C ALA A 200 40.92 -19.75 -45.60
N ARG A 201 40.01 -20.62 -45.14
CA ARG A 201 38.60 -20.28 -45.00
C ARG A 201 38.53 -19.06 -44.10
N ILE A 202 38.21 -17.90 -44.68
CA ILE A 202 37.84 -16.72 -43.91
C ILE A 202 36.65 -17.14 -43.05
N LYS A 203 36.86 -17.26 -41.74
CA LYS A 203 35.79 -17.54 -40.80
C LYS A 203 34.76 -16.42 -40.96
N ARG A 204 33.49 -16.78 -41.15
CA ARG A 204 32.40 -15.80 -41.21
C ARG A 204 32.41 -14.97 -39.92
N LEU A 205 32.36 -13.64 -40.06
CA LEU A 205 32.30 -12.74 -38.91
C LEU A 205 31.02 -12.97 -38.10
N PRO A 206 31.06 -12.85 -36.76
CA PRO A 206 29.86 -12.84 -35.95
C PRO A 206 28.95 -11.67 -36.36
N LYS A 207 27.63 -11.90 -36.39
CA LYS A 207 26.63 -10.86 -36.66
C LYS A 207 25.96 -10.44 -35.35
N TYR A 208 25.95 -9.15 -35.04
CA TYR A 208 25.18 -8.60 -33.92
C TYR A 208 23.71 -8.45 -34.34
N ILE A 209 22.79 -8.94 -33.50
CA ILE A 209 21.34 -8.83 -33.68
C ILE A 209 20.77 -8.26 -32.36
N PRO A 210 20.18 -7.05 -32.37
CA PRO A 210 19.53 -6.48 -31.18
C PRO A 210 18.33 -7.31 -30.72
N GLY A 211 18.15 -7.49 -29.41
CA GLY A 211 16.95 -8.09 -28.82
C GLY A 211 15.77 -7.12 -28.78
N LYS A 212 14.52 -7.64 -28.75
CA LYS A 212 13.30 -6.83 -28.54
C LYS A 212 13.04 -6.63 -27.04
N LEU A 213 12.77 -5.40 -26.62
CA LEU A 213 12.42 -5.02 -25.25
C LEU A 213 10.88 -5.00 -25.09
N GLN A 214 10.30 -5.69 -24.09
CA GLN A 214 8.87 -5.62 -23.75
C GLN A 214 8.70 -4.98 -22.36
N ILE A 215 7.97 -3.87 -22.25
CA ILE A 215 7.91 -2.97 -21.07
C ILE A 215 6.64 -3.20 -20.20
N GLN A 216 5.70 -4.06 -20.61
CA GLN A 216 4.34 -4.05 -20.06
C GLN A 216 4.10 -5.01 -18.88
N GLN A 217 4.60 -4.75 -17.67
CA GLN A 217 4.11 -5.41 -16.44
C GLN A 217 4.26 -4.54 -15.18
N ALA A 218 3.51 -3.45 -15.07
CA ALA A 218 3.35 -2.72 -13.82
C ALA A 218 1.97 -2.03 -13.76
N LEU A 219 0.96 -2.75 -13.27
CA LEU A 219 -0.32 -2.18 -12.87
C LEU A 219 -0.35 -2.17 -11.33
N HIS A 220 -0.43 -0.97 -10.76
CA HIS A 220 -0.57 -0.74 -9.32
C HIS A 220 -2.05 -0.75 -8.90
N GLY A 221 -2.29 -1.08 -7.64
CA GLY A 221 -3.60 -1.37 -7.05
C GLY A 221 -4.56 -0.17 -6.96
N GLU A 222 -5.84 -0.52 -6.77
CA GLU A 222 -6.97 0.40 -6.63
C GLU A 222 -7.32 0.64 -5.16
N LEU A 223 -7.83 1.83 -4.85
CA LEU A 223 -8.56 2.11 -3.62
C LEU A 223 -9.93 1.45 -3.68
N GLN A 224 -10.27 0.63 -2.68
CA GLN A 224 -11.64 0.17 -2.47
C GLN A 224 -12.19 0.78 -1.19
N GLU A 225 -13.37 1.39 -1.31
CA GLU A 225 -14.25 1.62 -0.17
C GLU A 225 -14.78 0.26 0.30
N SER A 226 -14.60 -0.04 1.59
CA SER A 226 -15.03 -1.29 2.16
C SER A 226 -16.55 -1.37 2.18
N ASN A 227 -17.12 -2.35 1.49
CA ASN A 227 -18.36 -2.98 1.90
C ASN A 227 -18.24 -4.49 1.69
N ASP A 228 -18.56 -5.18 2.79
CA ASP A 228 -19.01 -6.57 2.90
C ASP A 228 -18.00 -7.73 2.83
N ASP A 229 -18.09 -8.53 3.92
CA ASP A 229 -17.49 -9.84 4.12
C ASP A 229 -17.92 -10.81 3.02
N TYR A 230 -16.96 -11.33 2.23
CA TYR A 230 -17.18 -12.49 1.38
C TYR A 230 -16.12 -13.58 1.63
N GLU A 231 -16.59 -14.69 2.19
CA GLU A 231 -15.88 -15.95 2.31
C GLU A 231 -15.98 -16.70 0.95
N TYR A 232 -14.92 -16.65 0.15
CA TYR A 232 -14.88 -17.38 -1.12
C TYR A 232 -14.40 -18.83 -0.91
N ALA A 233 -15.28 -19.80 -1.16
CA ALA A 233 -14.93 -21.20 -1.30
C ALA A 233 -14.11 -21.42 -2.59
N LEU A 234 -12.87 -21.87 -2.45
CA LEU A 234 -11.90 -22.11 -3.52
C LEU A 234 -11.95 -23.57 -4.00
N ASP A 235 -12.81 -23.88 -4.97
CA ASP A 235 -12.83 -25.21 -5.61
C ASP A 235 -12.32 -25.24 -7.07
N HIS A 236 -11.81 -24.12 -7.63
CA HIS A 236 -11.54 -24.05 -9.08
C HIS A 236 -10.19 -23.47 -9.52
N TYR A 237 -9.20 -23.35 -8.62
CA TYR A 237 -7.83 -22.96 -9.01
C TYR A 237 -6.83 -24.04 -8.62
N GLU A 238 -6.24 -24.72 -9.60
CA GLU A 238 -5.05 -25.55 -9.41
C GLU A 238 -3.85 -24.64 -9.08
N LEU A 239 -3.72 -24.27 -7.81
CA LEU A 239 -2.62 -23.46 -7.32
C LEU A 239 -1.32 -24.27 -7.34
N LYS A 240 -0.33 -23.79 -8.10
CA LYS A 240 1.00 -24.40 -8.12
C LYS A 240 1.91 -23.73 -7.09
N VAL A 241 2.34 -24.53 -6.12
CA VAL A 241 3.29 -24.10 -5.09
C VAL A 241 4.66 -23.82 -5.71
N ILE A 242 5.15 -22.60 -5.56
CA ILE A 242 6.48 -22.19 -6.03
C ILE A 242 7.51 -22.37 -4.93
N LYS A 243 7.16 -22.02 -3.69
CA LYS A 243 8.09 -22.08 -2.56
C LYS A 243 7.36 -22.25 -1.24
N GLN A 244 7.99 -22.97 -0.31
CA GLN A 244 7.40 -23.33 0.98
C GLN A 244 8.40 -23.10 2.12
N TYR A 245 7.89 -22.60 3.24
CA TYR A 245 8.63 -22.34 4.46
C TYR A 245 7.96 -23.04 5.64
N LYS A 246 8.75 -23.73 6.47
CA LYS A 246 8.27 -24.29 7.74
C LYS A 246 8.29 -23.19 8.81
N THR A 247 7.35 -23.25 9.73
CA THR A 247 7.25 -22.32 10.86
C THR A 247 7.24 -23.09 12.17
N GLU A 248 7.70 -22.45 13.24
CA GLU A 248 7.74 -22.99 14.61
C GLU A 248 6.45 -22.68 15.39
N LEU A 249 5.50 -21.94 14.79
CA LEU A 249 4.23 -21.59 15.41
C LEU A 249 3.28 -22.80 15.44
N LYS A 250 2.77 -23.16 16.63
CA LYS A 250 1.93 -24.35 16.83
C LYS A 250 0.66 -24.41 15.95
N SER A 251 0.11 -23.25 15.56
CA SER A 251 -1.13 -23.13 14.78
C SER A 251 -0.92 -23.05 13.26
N ILE A 252 0.31 -22.93 12.78
CA ILE A 252 0.62 -22.80 11.35
C ILE A 252 1.67 -23.84 11.03
N ALA A 253 1.41 -24.71 10.05
CA ALA A 253 2.40 -25.69 9.62
C ALA A 253 3.43 -25.07 8.70
N GLN A 254 2.92 -24.32 7.72
CA GLN A 254 3.66 -23.95 6.51
C GLN A 254 3.15 -22.63 5.95
N ILE A 255 4.08 -21.80 5.47
CA ILE A 255 3.79 -20.64 4.63
C ILE A 255 4.16 -20.99 3.19
N VAL A 256 3.25 -20.74 2.27
CA VAL A 256 3.33 -21.17 0.87
C VAL A 256 3.19 -19.96 -0.04
N CYS A 257 4.09 -19.84 -1.01
CA CYS A 257 4.00 -18.88 -2.10
C CYS A 257 3.53 -19.59 -3.37
N CYS A 258 2.45 -19.09 -3.96
CA CYS A 258 1.81 -19.64 -5.15
C CYS A 258 2.12 -18.80 -6.40
N ASN A 259 1.78 -19.32 -7.57
CA ASN A 259 1.93 -18.65 -8.87
C ASN A 259 1.07 -17.41 -9.06
N ASP A 260 0.13 -17.12 -8.16
CA ASP A 260 -0.62 -15.87 -8.11
C ASP A 260 0.14 -14.73 -7.43
N GLY A 261 1.37 -14.98 -6.98
CA GLY A 261 2.22 -13.99 -6.30
C GLY A 261 1.75 -13.66 -4.87
N LYS A 262 0.82 -14.43 -4.31
CA LYS A 262 0.29 -14.21 -2.95
C LYS A 262 0.84 -15.24 -1.97
N LEU A 263 0.80 -14.86 -0.69
CA LEU A 263 1.19 -15.73 0.41
C LEU A 263 -0.05 -16.39 1.01
N TRP A 264 0.12 -17.68 1.29
CA TRP A 264 -0.92 -18.55 1.80
C TRP A 264 -0.40 -19.32 3.00
N ILE A 265 -1.26 -19.60 3.98
CA ILE A 265 -0.93 -20.42 5.16
C ILE A 265 -1.63 -21.75 5.09
N ARG A 266 -0.94 -22.78 5.58
CA ARG A 266 -1.50 -24.11 5.78
C ARG A 266 -1.43 -24.44 7.27
N ASP A 267 -2.58 -24.72 7.85
CA ASP A 267 -2.71 -25.19 9.24
C ASP A 267 -2.17 -26.63 9.35
N ASN A 268 -1.64 -26.99 10.52
CA ASN A 268 -1.21 -28.35 10.87
C ASN A 268 -2.35 -29.36 10.74
N ASN A 269 -3.60 -28.94 10.93
CA ASN A 269 -4.75 -29.84 10.97
C ASN A 269 -5.47 -30.01 9.63
N THR A 270 -5.19 -29.18 8.61
CA THR A 270 -5.91 -29.23 7.33
C THR A 270 -4.96 -29.28 6.12
N LYS A 271 -5.33 -30.07 5.10
CA LYS A 271 -4.62 -30.07 3.81
C LYS A 271 -4.99 -28.88 2.91
N LYS A 272 -5.86 -27.98 3.39
CA LYS A 272 -6.34 -26.81 2.65
C LYS A 272 -5.40 -25.63 2.91
N ILE A 273 -5.10 -24.86 1.87
CA ILE A 273 -4.27 -23.66 1.98
C ILE A 273 -5.22 -22.46 2.01
N GLN A 274 -5.08 -21.59 3.01
CA GLN A 274 -5.90 -20.41 3.19
C GLN A 274 -5.12 -19.16 2.82
N LYS A 275 -5.79 -18.21 2.15
CA LYS A 275 -5.16 -16.94 1.77
C LYS A 275 -4.82 -16.18 3.04
N ILE A 276 -3.61 -15.64 3.13
CA ILE A 276 -3.33 -14.66 4.18
C ILE A 276 -4.11 -13.40 3.81
N GLN A 277 -5.32 -13.28 4.35
CA GLN A 277 -5.97 -11.99 4.47
C GLN A 277 -5.35 -11.34 5.71
N PHE A 278 -4.69 -10.20 5.52
CA PHE A 278 -4.34 -9.33 6.64
C PHE A 278 -5.64 -8.76 7.20
N LEU A 279 -6.33 -9.55 8.01
CA LEU A 279 -7.39 -9.05 8.86
C LEU A 279 -6.73 -8.15 9.89
N ASN A 280 -7.11 -6.88 9.90
CA ASN A 280 -6.94 -5.97 11.03
C ASN A 280 -7.72 -6.49 12.26
N LYS A 281 -7.40 -7.69 12.75
CA LYS A 281 -7.88 -8.20 14.03
C LYS A 281 -6.68 -8.50 14.92
N ARG A 282 -6.59 -7.70 16.00
CA ARG A 282 -5.68 -7.92 17.13
C ARG A 282 -5.78 -9.38 17.56
N VAL A 283 -4.66 -10.10 17.55
CA VAL A 283 -4.49 -11.31 18.33
C VAL A 283 -3.93 -10.85 19.67
N HIS A 284 -4.78 -10.82 20.70
CA HIS A 284 -4.29 -10.80 22.08
C HIS A 284 -3.69 -12.18 22.37
N ILE A 285 -2.39 -12.20 22.61
CA ILE A 285 -1.67 -13.38 23.13
C ILE A 285 -1.55 -13.15 24.64
N ASN A 286 -2.18 -14.04 25.42
CA ASN A 286 -1.83 -14.27 26.83
C ASN A 286 -0.67 -15.27 26.90
#